data_AF-A0A4Y9N9U1-F1
#
_entry.id   AF-A0A4Y9N9U1-F1
#
_cell.length_a   1.000
_cell.length_b   1.000
_cell.length_c   1.000
_cell.angle_alpha   90.00
_cell.angle_beta   90.00
_cell.angle_gamma   90.00
#
_symmetry.space_group_name_H-M   'P 1'
#
loop_
_entity.id
_entity.type
_entity.pdbx_description
1 polymer ?
#
loop_
_entity_poly.entity_id
_entity_poly.type
_entity_poly.pdbx_seq_one_letter_code
_entity_poly.pdbx_strand_id
1 'polypeptide(L)'
;MTAPPDPPGDPPALVAGELRGYRRFRLAEDGLRPPVHVGAGPWSWPIEHARCAVDDGHAPPARGCGCGLYGWYHPSHTGLGTGWGDVTAVVAARGRIVLGDSGFRAAAARVQAVSLPRRTRLSPRRRRRCEQVLAERYPEALVYRSRRRMLRRHPPEDLSALGIAVRPSTAVRYRWTALVVWLGGVLTLCSVAVVPRPVLHGIGLAQWLGLLACFVLWQVALAWLVFRAAPPPGQAPR
;
A
#
# COMPACT_ATOMS: atom_id res chain seq x y z
N MET A 1 -47.29 1.57 0.20
CA MET A 1 -46.59 2.78 -0.27
C MET A 1 -45.24 2.35 -0.79
N THR A 2 -45.11 2.26 -2.11
CA THR A 2 -43.91 1.78 -2.80
C THR A 2 -42.90 2.92 -2.85
N ALA A 3 -41.65 2.69 -2.43
CA ALA A 3 -40.60 3.69 -2.52
C ALA A 3 -40.41 4.10 -3.99
N PRO A 4 -40.16 5.40 -4.28
CA PRO A 4 -39.93 5.83 -5.65
C PRO A 4 -38.65 5.21 -6.19
N PRO A 5 -38.62 4.84 -7.49
CA PRO A 5 -37.42 4.32 -8.12
C PRO A 5 -36.29 5.35 -8.05
N ASP A 6 -35.08 4.89 -7.74
CA ASP A 6 -33.88 5.73 -7.75
C ASP A 6 -33.75 6.43 -9.11
N PRO A 7 -33.40 7.73 -9.15
CA PRO A 7 -33.21 8.43 -10.40
C PRO A 7 -32.13 7.72 -11.23
N PRO A 8 -32.28 7.66 -12.56
CA PRO A 8 -31.28 7.07 -13.43
C PRO A 8 -29.97 7.84 -13.24
N GLY A 9 -29.03 7.22 -12.53
CA GLY A 9 -27.76 7.86 -12.21
C GLY A 9 -27.02 8.24 -13.48
N ASP A 10 -26.31 9.37 -13.44
CA ASP A 10 -25.49 9.85 -14.56
C ASP A 10 -24.69 8.69 -15.17
N PRO A 11 -24.67 8.58 -16.52
CA PRO A 11 -23.89 7.56 -17.18
C PRO A 11 -22.45 7.66 -16.67
N PRO A 12 -21.85 6.55 -16.20
CA PRO A 12 -20.53 6.60 -15.62
C PRO A 12 -19.55 7.13 -16.66
N ALA A 13 -18.65 8.03 -16.25
CA ALA A 13 -17.54 8.45 -17.10
C ALA A 13 -16.76 7.19 -17.52
N LEU A 14 -16.90 6.79 -18.79
CA LEU A 14 -16.26 5.60 -19.32
C LEU A 14 -14.84 5.96 -19.75
N VAL A 15 -13.85 5.35 -19.12
CA VAL A 15 -12.47 5.38 -19.61
C VAL A 15 -12.35 4.28 -20.66
N ALA A 16 -11.95 4.64 -21.88
CA ALA A 16 -11.67 3.66 -22.92
C ALA A 16 -10.42 2.84 -22.54
N GLY A 17 -10.55 1.52 -22.49
CA GLY A 17 -9.43 0.60 -22.26
C GLY A 17 -9.31 0.06 -20.83
N GLU A 18 -8.11 -0.39 -20.48
CA GLU A 18 -7.77 -0.92 -19.16
C GLU A 18 -6.99 0.13 -18.37
N LEU A 19 -7.36 0.32 -17.10
CA LEU A 19 -6.63 1.17 -16.17
C LEU A 19 -5.55 0.37 -15.46
N ARG A 20 -4.29 0.82 -15.53
CA ARG A 20 -3.19 0.18 -14.82
C ARG A 20 -3.22 0.55 -13.34
N GLY A 21 -3.15 -0.47 -12.50
CA GLY A 21 -2.99 -0.32 -11.07
C GLY A 21 -1.89 -1.19 -10.49
N TYR A 22 -1.58 -0.93 -9.22
CA TYR A 22 -0.73 -1.78 -8.42
C TYR A 22 -1.55 -2.42 -7.31
N ARG A 23 -1.24 -3.68 -6.97
CA ARG A 23 -1.88 -4.40 -5.86
C ARG A 23 -0.87 -5.30 -5.16
N ARG A 24 -1.12 -5.64 -3.90
CA ARG A 24 -0.33 -6.66 -3.17
C ARG A 24 -1.11 -7.94 -3.00
N PHE A 25 -0.36 -9.02 -2.98
CA PHE A 25 -0.85 -10.37 -2.81
C PHE A 25 0.05 -11.10 -1.81
N ARG A 26 -0.52 -12.06 -1.09
CA ARG A 26 0.24 -13.13 -0.48
C ARG A 26 0.34 -14.25 -1.51
N LEU A 27 1.55 -14.62 -1.90
CA LEU A 27 1.75 -15.79 -2.74
C LEU A 27 1.70 -17.05 -1.87
N ALA A 28 0.67 -17.86 -2.08
CA ALA A 28 0.49 -19.17 -1.49
C ALA A 28 0.67 -20.26 -2.56
N GLU A 29 0.57 -21.53 -2.18
CA GLU A 29 0.75 -22.67 -3.09
C GLU A 29 -0.37 -22.76 -4.14
N ASP A 30 -1.56 -22.27 -3.79
CA ASP A 30 -2.73 -22.22 -4.66
C ASP A 30 -2.83 -20.94 -5.51
N GLY A 31 -1.94 -19.97 -5.29
CA GLY A 31 -1.81 -18.76 -6.13
C GLY A 31 -1.72 -17.45 -5.35
N LEU A 32 -2.14 -16.36 -6.01
CA LEU A 32 -2.08 -15.00 -5.47
C LEU A 32 -3.31 -14.72 -4.62
N ARG A 33 -3.16 -14.68 -3.30
CA ARG A 33 -4.27 -14.39 -2.37
C ARG A 33 -4.31 -12.91 -1.99
N PRO A 34 -5.48 -12.24 -2.06
CA PRO A 34 -5.66 -10.92 -1.50
C PRO A 34 -5.32 -10.90 0.00
N PRO A 35 -4.59 -9.89 0.50
CA PRO A 35 -4.15 -9.90 1.88
C PRO A 35 -5.27 -9.68 2.90
N VAL A 36 -6.28 -8.87 2.57
CA VAL A 36 -7.38 -8.51 3.49
C VAL A 36 -8.60 -9.42 3.32
N HIS A 37 -8.74 -10.08 2.17
CA HIS A 37 -9.88 -10.95 1.84
C HIS A 37 -9.42 -12.42 1.81
N VAL A 38 -8.93 -12.93 2.94
CA VAL A 38 -8.31 -14.27 3.01
C VAL A 38 -9.29 -15.38 2.63
N GLY A 39 -10.59 -15.17 2.92
CA GLY A 39 -11.69 -16.07 2.56
C GLY A 39 -12.09 -16.03 1.08
N ALA A 40 -11.63 -15.05 0.28
CA ALA A 40 -11.95 -14.97 -1.15
C ALA A 40 -11.19 -15.98 -2.02
N GLY A 41 -10.22 -16.70 -1.45
CA GLY A 41 -9.40 -17.66 -2.17
C GLY A 41 -8.30 -17.02 -3.03
N PRO A 42 -7.65 -17.82 -3.91
CA PRO A 42 -6.67 -17.31 -4.84
C PRO A 42 -7.34 -16.49 -5.94
N TRP A 43 -6.62 -15.50 -6.46
CA TRP A 43 -7.05 -14.67 -7.57
C TRP A 43 -7.31 -15.53 -8.81
N SER A 44 -8.50 -15.40 -9.39
CA SER A 44 -8.91 -16.17 -10.57
C SER A 44 -8.13 -15.72 -11.79
N TRP A 45 -7.78 -16.69 -12.64
CA TRP A 45 -7.19 -16.45 -13.95
C TRP A 45 -8.23 -16.80 -15.04
N PRO A 46 -8.26 -16.08 -16.18
CA PRO A 46 -7.41 -14.96 -16.58
C PRO A 46 -7.81 -13.61 -15.97
N ILE A 47 -9.05 -13.49 -15.51
CA ILE A 47 -9.64 -12.25 -15.04
C ILE A 47 -10.39 -12.53 -13.74
N GLU A 48 -10.07 -11.78 -12.69
CA GLU A 48 -10.86 -11.78 -11.45
C GLU A 48 -12.00 -10.78 -11.60
N HIS A 49 -13.19 -11.19 -11.18
CA HIS A 49 -14.36 -10.33 -11.08
C HIS A 49 -14.64 -10.03 -9.61
N ALA A 50 -14.90 -8.76 -9.32
CA ALA A 50 -15.34 -8.34 -8.01
C ALA A 50 -16.66 -9.03 -7.65
N ARG A 51 -16.75 -9.47 -6.40
CA ARG A 51 -17.99 -9.94 -5.77
C ARG A 51 -18.22 -9.11 -4.52
N CYS A 52 -19.47 -8.80 -4.24
CA CYS A 52 -19.82 -8.21 -2.96
C CYS A 52 -20.03 -9.33 -1.94
N ALA A 53 -19.50 -9.16 -0.73
CA ALA A 53 -19.72 -10.09 0.37
C ALA A 53 -21.00 -9.79 1.17
N VAL A 54 -21.62 -8.62 0.93
CA VAL A 54 -22.78 -8.12 1.68
C VAL A 54 -24.09 -8.34 0.91
N ASP A 55 -24.07 -8.14 -0.40
CA ASP A 55 -25.25 -8.15 -1.26
C ASP A 55 -24.88 -8.68 -2.66
N ASP A 56 -25.35 -9.87 -3.01
CA ASP A 56 -25.12 -10.51 -4.30
C ASP A 56 -26.01 -9.95 -5.42
N GLY A 57 -27.01 -9.12 -5.09
CA GLY A 57 -27.95 -8.52 -6.04
C GLY A 57 -27.39 -7.33 -6.81
N HIS A 58 -26.29 -6.71 -6.36
CA HIS A 58 -25.70 -5.57 -7.05
C HIS A 58 -24.41 -5.89 -7.81
N ALA A 59 -24.13 -5.11 -8.86
CA ALA A 59 -22.89 -5.23 -9.63
C ALA A 59 -21.75 -4.40 -8.99
N PRO A 60 -20.66 -5.03 -8.51
CA PRO A 60 -19.54 -4.30 -7.94
C PRO A 60 -18.71 -3.56 -9.00
N PRO A 61 -18.09 -2.41 -8.67
CA PRO A 61 -18.33 -1.62 -7.48
C PRO A 61 -19.71 -0.93 -7.54
N ALA A 62 -20.46 -1.01 -6.44
CA ALA A 62 -21.73 -0.31 -6.27
C ALA A 62 -21.52 1.02 -5.52
N ARG A 63 -22.36 2.03 -5.80
CA ARG A 63 -22.36 3.29 -5.03
C ARG A 63 -22.76 2.97 -3.58
N GLY A 64 -22.11 3.62 -2.61
CA GLY A 64 -22.39 3.41 -1.18
C GLY A 64 -21.88 2.09 -0.58
N CYS A 65 -21.45 1.12 -1.38
CA CYS A 65 -20.87 -0.13 -0.90
C CYS A 65 -19.33 -0.10 -0.96
N GLY A 66 -18.65 -0.83 -0.08
CA GLY A 66 -17.20 -1.04 -0.10
C GLY A 66 -16.72 -2.14 -1.08
N CYS A 67 -17.61 -2.71 -1.90
CA CYS A 67 -17.28 -3.78 -2.83
C CYS A 67 -16.39 -3.29 -4.00
N GLY A 68 -15.72 -4.25 -4.67
CA GLY A 68 -14.84 -3.99 -5.81
C GLY A 68 -13.40 -4.47 -5.63
N LEU A 69 -12.67 -4.58 -6.73
CA LEU A 69 -11.25 -4.88 -6.73
C LEU A 69 -10.45 -3.58 -6.53
N TYR A 70 -9.88 -3.42 -5.35
CA TYR A 70 -9.02 -2.28 -5.01
C TYR A 70 -7.66 -2.31 -5.73
N GLY A 71 -7.23 -1.17 -6.26
CA GLY A 71 -5.90 -0.95 -6.80
C GLY A 71 -5.39 0.46 -6.49
N TRP A 72 -4.07 0.66 -6.55
CA TRP A 72 -3.45 1.97 -6.34
C TRP A 72 -2.83 2.49 -7.64
N TYR A 73 -2.89 3.81 -7.87
CA TYR A 73 -2.26 4.42 -9.05
C TYR A 73 -0.74 4.44 -8.96
N HIS A 74 -0.20 4.59 -7.75
CA HIS A 74 1.24 4.63 -7.53
C HIS A 74 1.68 3.49 -6.59
N PRO A 75 2.78 2.77 -6.89
CA PRO A 75 3.22 1.62 -6.12
C PRO A 75 3.59 1.96 -4.68
N SER A 76 3.96 3.21 -4.36
CA SER A 76 4.26 3.60 -2.97
C SER A 76 3.07 3.44 -2.01
N HIS A 77 1.83 3.53 -2.54
CA HIS A 77 0.60 3.40 -1.73
C HIS A 77 0.28 1.95 -1.37
N THR A 78 0.96 0.98 -1.99
CA THR A 78 0.78 -0.44 -1.66
C THR A 78 1.34 -0.83 -0.28
N GLY A 79 2.04 0.07 0.41
CA GLY A 79 2.69 -0.18 1.70
C GLY A 79 4.07 -0.86 1.63
N LEU A 80 4.83 -0.75 2.72
CA LEU A 80 6.20 -1.26 2.90
C LEU A 80 6.22 -2.66 3.54
N GLY A 81 5.70 -3.70 2.89
CA GLY A 81 6.17 -5.07 3.18
C GLY A 81 5.83 -5.73 4.53
N THR A 82 5.35 -5.02 5.56
CA THR A 82 5.40 -5.52 6.96
C THR A 82 4.12 -6.15 7.51
N GLY A 83 3.13 -6.52 6.69
CA GLY A 83 1.99 -7.27 7.24
C GLY A 83 1.02 -7.88 6.22
N TRP A 84 0.79 -7.19 5.10
CA TRP A 84 -0.29 -7.55 4.18
C TRP A 84 0.28 -7.78 2.76
N GLY A 85 0.47 -9.05 2.41
CA GLY A 85 1.04 -9.52 1.15
C GLY A 85 2.58 -9.47 1.10
N ASP A 86 3.20 -10.36 0.33
CA ASP A 86 4.65 -10.47 0.13
C ASP A 86 5.06 -10.22 -1.34
N VAL A 87 4.08 -10.18 -2.24
CA VAL A 87 4.21 -9.94 -3.66
C VAL A 87 3.56 -8.61 -4.04
N THR A 88 4.14 -7.90 -5.02
CA THR A 88 3.52 -6.73 -5.67
C THR A 88 3.21 -7.09 -7.10
N ALA A 89 2.01 -6.78 -7.57
CA ALA A 89 1.56 -7.04 -8.91
C ALA A 89 1.11 -5.74 -9.60
N VAL A 90 1.27 -5.72 -10.91
CA VAL A 90 0.63 -4.78 -11.82
C VAL A 90 -0.65 -5.44 -12.30
N VAL A 91 -1.76 -4.74 -12.17
CA VAL A 91 -3.07 -5.21 -12.63
C VAL A 91 -3.60 -4.29 -13.72
N ALA A 92 -4.27 -4.88 -14.71
CA ALA A 92 -5.09 -4.15 -15.65
C ALA A 92 -6.54 -4.25 -15.18
N ALA A 93 -7.09 -3.13 -14.75
CA ALA A 93 -8.46 -3.01 -14.28
C ALA A 93 -9.39 -2.63 -15.44
N ARG A 94 -10.60 -3.19 -15.45
CA ARG A 94 -11.58 -2.97 -16.52
C ARG A 94 -13.01 -3.04 -16.00
N GLY A 95 -13.95 -2.69 -16.88
CA GLY A 95 -15.38 -2.61 -16.57
C GLY A 95 -15.70 -1.31 -15.83
N ARG A 96 -16.65 -1.35 -14.91
CA ARG A 96 -16.95 -0.19 -14.05
C ARG A 96 -15.78 0.07 -13.11
N ILE A 97 -15.28 1.30 -13.11
CA ILE A 97 -14.19 1.73 -12.23
C ILE A 97 -14.65 2.98 -11.46
N VAL A 98 -14.52 2.94 -10.14
CA VAL A 98 -14.71 4.09 -9.26
C VAL A 98 -13.33 4.62 -8.92
N LEU A 99 -13.04 5.85 -9.35
CA LEU A 99 -11.78 6.55 -9.11
C LEU A 99 -11.82 7.21 -7.73
N GLY A 100 -10.68 7.18 -7.03
CA GLY A 100 -10.46 7.91 -5.78
C GLY A 100 -9.16 8.71 -5.86
N ASP A 101 -8.68 9.26 -4.75
CA ASP A 101 -7.52 10.17 -4.79
C ASP A 101 -6.18 9.47 -5.05
N SER A 102 -6.03 8.23 -4.58
CA SER A 102 -4.76 7.48 -4.61
C SER A 102 -4.86 6.09 -5.21
N GLY A 103 -6.06 5.70 -5.61
CA GLY A 103 -6.38 4.39 -6.13
C GLY A 103 -7.82 4.33 -6.61
N PHE A 104 -8.26 3.13 -6.93
CA PHE A 104 -9.55 2.88 -7.56
C PHE A 104 -10.15 1.57 -7.06
N ARG A 105 -11.45 1.39 -7.37
CA ARG A 105 -12.16 0.11 -7.24
C ARG A 105 -12.69 -0.28 -8.61
N ALA A 106 -12.44 -1.51 -9.04
CA ALA A 106 -12.84 -1.99 -10.36
C ALA A 106 -13.75 -3.21 -10.29
N ALA A 107 -14.58 -3.38 -11.31
CA ALA A 107 -15.46 -4.52 -11.49
C ALA A 107 -14.68 -5.80 -11.85
N ALA A 108 -13.61 -5.66 -12.64
CA ALA A 108 -12.76 -6.77 -13.01
C ALA A 108 -11.31 -6.34 -13.15
N ALA A 109 -10.38 -7.27 -12.95
CA ALA A 109 -8.96 -7.02 -13.20
C ALA A 109 -8.18 -8.30 -13.50
N ARG A 110 -7.17 -8.16 -14.36
CA ARG A 110 -6.20 -9.22 -14.66
C ARG A 110 -4.82 -8.86 -14.14
N VAL A 111 -4.04 -9.88 -13.79
CA VAL A 111 -2.65 -9.70 -13.37
C VAL A 111 -1.75 -9.64 -14.62
N GLN A 112 -1.09 -8.51 -14.86
CA GLN A 112 -0.17 -8.35 -16.00
C GLN A 112 1.27 -8.71 -15.65
N ALA A 113 1.70 -8.36 -14.43
CA ALA A 113 3.07 -8.56 -13.99
C ALA A 113 3.14 -8.75 -12.49
N VAL A 114 4.14 -9.49 -12.04
CA VAL A 114 4.33 -9.86 -10.63
C VAL A 114 5.80 -9.73 -10.26
N SER A 115 6.10 -9.08 -9.14
CA SER A 115 7.46 -9.08 -8.57
C SER A 115 7.56 -10.05 -7.41
N LEU A 116 8.55 -10.94 -7.46
CA LEU A 116 8.81 -11.92 -6.42
C LEU A 116 9.11 -11.27 -5.06
N PRO A 117 8.79 -11.95 -3.94
CA PRO A 117 9.07 -11.43 -2.60
C PRO A 117 10.56 -11.18 -2.40
N ARG A 118 10.94 -10.10 -1.71
CA ARG A 118 12.36 -9.79 -1.44
C ARG A 118 13.11 -10.96 -0.78
N ARG A 119 12.45 -11.68 0.12
CA ARG A 119 13.00 -12.86 0.83
C ARG A 119 13.42 -14.01 -0.08
N THR A 120 12.85 -14.14 -1.29
CA THR A 120 13.26 -15.22 -2.22
C THR A 120 14.62 -14.95 -2.85
N ARG A 121 15.17 -13.73 -2.74
CA ARG A 121 16.52 -13.41 -3.24
C ARG A 121 17.60 -14.23 -2.55
N LEU A 122 17.40 -14.58 -1.28
CA LEU A 122 18.37 -15.30 -0.45
C LEU A 122 18.27 -16.82 -0.60
N SER A 123 17.23 -17.34 -1.27
CA SER A 123 17.01 -18.78 -1.39
C SER A 123 16.61 -19.17 -2.82
N PRO A 124 17.53 -19.75 -3.62
CA PRO A 124 17.24 -20.21 -4.97
C PRO A 124 16.09 -21.22 -5.04
N ARG A 125 15.97 -22.12 -4.05
CA ARG A 125 14.89 -23.11 -3.97
C ARG A 125 13.53 -22.43 -3.80
N ARG A 126 13.40 -21.51 -2.83
CA ARG A 126 12.15 -20.75 -2.64
C ARG A 126 11.79 -19.92 -3.86
N ARG A 127 12.79 -19.32 -4.52
CA ARG A 127 12.58 -18.58 -5.77
C ARG A 127 11.98 -19.46 -6.86
N ARG A 128 12.60 -20.62 -7.15
CA ARG A 128 12.10 -21.56 -8.17
C ARG A 128 10.68 -22.00 -7.87
N ARG A 129 10.36 -22.32 -6.60
CA ARG A 129 9.01 -22.68 -6.18
C ARG A 129 7.99 -21.56 -6.48
N CYS A 130 8.31 -20.31 -6.13
CA CYS A 130 7.44 -19.18 -6.43
C CYS A 130 7.29 -18.94 -7.94
N GLU A 131 8.38 -19.04 -8.71
CA GLU A 131 8.36 -18.91 -10.17
C GLU A 131 7.48 -20.01 -10.80
N GLN A 132 7.56 -21.24 -10.32
CA GLN A 132 6.73 -22.37 -10.77
C GLN A 132 5.24 -22.15 -10.49
N VAL A 133 4.86 -21.82 -9.25
CA VAL A 133 3.44 -21.54 -8.92
C VAL A 133 2.88 -20.43 -9.80
N LEU A 134 3.66 -19.36 -10.05
CA LEU A 134 3.23 -18.26 -10.91
C LEU A 134 3.10 -18.69 -12.37
N ALA A 135 4.04 -19.50 -12.89
CA ALA A 135 3.98 -19.99 -14.27
C ALA A 135 2.79 -20.93 -14.50
N GLU A 136 2.48 -21.80 -13.53
CA GLU A 136 1.36 -22.74 -13.61
C GLU A 136 -0.01 -22.05 -13.48
N ARG A 137 -0.14 -21.09 -12.55
CA ARG A 137 -1.44 -20.45 -12.23
C ARG A 137 -1.71 -19.18 -13.03
N TYR A 138 -0.66 -18.50 -13.50
CA TYR A 138 -0.74 -17.21 -14.19
C TYR A 138 0.24 -17.18 -15.37
N PRO A 139 0.06 -18.05 -16.39
CA PRO A 139 1.05 -18.27 -17.46
C PRO A 139 1.38 -17.00 -18.26
N GLU A 140 0.43 -16.08 -18.39
CA GLU A 140 0.62 -14.81 -19.12
C GLU A 140 1.20 -13.67 -18.26
N ALA A 141 1.29 -13.85 -16.94
CA ALA A 141 1.79 -12.81 -16.05
C ALA A 141 3.32 -12.75 -16.09
N LEU A 142 3.87 -11.58 -16.41
CA LEU A 142 5.33 -11.39 -16.44
C LEU A 142 5.91 -11.43 -15.03
N VAL A 143 6.79 -12.40 -14.77
CA VAL A 143 7.44 -12.57 -13.45
C VAL A 143 8.78 -11.83 -13.39
N TYR A 144 8.93 -10.97 -12.38
CA TYR A 144 10.14 -10.19 -12.14
C TYR A 144 10.79 -10.53 -10.80
N ARG A 145 12.10 -10.78 -10.79
CA ARG A 145 12.89 -10.98 -9.56
C ARG A 145 13.05 -9.71 -8.71
N SER A 146 12.74 -8.55 -9.28
CA SER A 146 12.92 -7.25 -8.65
C SER A 146 11.75 -6.35 -8.95
N ARG A 147 11.12 -5.83 -7.87
CA ARG A 147 10.11 -4.77 -7.96
C ARG A 147 10.60 -3.57 -8.76
N ARG A 148 11.87 -3.16 -8.58
CA ARG A 148 12.45 -2.04 -9.35
C ARG A 148 12.46 -2.32 -10.86
N ARG A 149 12.75 -3.57 -11.28
CA ARG A 149 12.73 -3.95 -12.69
C ARG A 149 11.31 -3.97 -13.24
N MET A 150 10.36 -4.50 -12.47
CA MET A 150 8.94 -4.49 -12.83
C MET A 150 8.44 -3.05 -13.03
N LEU A 151 8.69 -2.16 -12.07
CA LEU A 151 8.22 -0.76 -12.12
C LEU A 151 8.87 0.06 -13.25
N ARG A 152 10.10 -0.26 -13.66
CA ARG A 152 10.71 0.39 -14.83
C ARG A 152 10.04 0.00 -16.14
N ARG A 153 9.58 -1.25 -16.25
CA ARG A 153 8.88 -1.75 -17.45
C ARG A 153 7.38 -1.48 -17.41
N HIS A 154 6.86 -1.23 -16.21
CA HIS A 154 5.47 -0.93 -15.93
C HIS A 154 5.37 0.30 -15.02
N PRO A 155 5.72 1.50 -15.53
CA PRO A 155 5.61 2.73 -14.76
C PRO A 155 4.14 3.06 -14.44
N PRO A 156 3.89 3.91 -13.44
CA PRO A 156 2.54 4.42 -13.17
C PRO A 156 1.97 5.07 -14.42
N GLU A 157 0.69 4.83 -14.67
CA GLU A 157 -0.01 5.42 -15.80
C GLU A 157 -0.24 6.92 -15.55
N ASP A 158 -0.16 7.72 -16.61
CA ASP A 158 -0.53 9.13 -16.54
C ASP A 158 -2.05 9.26 -16.62
N LEU A 159 -2.65 9.75 -15.54
CA LEU A 159 -4.10 9.94 -15.41
C LEU A 159 -4.47 11.43 -15.40
N SER A 160 -3.56 12.30 -15.86
CA SER A 160 -3.79 13.74 -15.97
C SER A 160 -5.01 14.09 -16.83
N ALA A 161 -5.26 13.32 -17.90
CA ALA A 161 -6.45 13.44 -18.75
C ALA A 161 -7.77 13.16 -17.99
N LEU A 162 -7.72 12.43 -16.88
CA LEU A 162 -8.85 12.18 -15.98
C LEU A 162 -8.89 13.16 -14.80
N GLY A 163 -8.02 14.18 -14.79
CA GLY A 163 -7.89 15.14 -13.68
C GLY A 163 -7.19 14.56 -12.45
N ILE A 164 -6.55 13.39 -12.55
CA ILE A 164 -5.92 12.70 -11.41
C ILE A 164 -4.41 12.90 -11.44
N ALA A 165 -3.90 13.62 -10.44
CA ALA A 165 -2.48 13.76 -10.22
C ALA A 165 -1.91 12.55 -9.45
N VAL A 166 -1.27 11.61 -10.16
CA VAL A 166 -0.65 10.42 -9.55
C VAL A 166 0.61 10.81 -8.76
N ARG A 167 0.49 10.86 -7.42
CA ARG A 167 1.59 11.26 -6.54
C ARG A 167 2.16 10.09 -5.72
N PRO A 168 3.49 10.00 -5.54
CA PRO A 168 4.10 9.11 -4.57
C PRO A 168 3.64 9.43 -3.14
N SER A 169 3.54 8.39 -2.31
CA SER A 169 3.29 8.50 -0.88
C SER A 169 4.52 9.04 -0.18
N THR A 170 4.35 10.13 0.56
CA THR A 170 5.38 10.69 1.44
C THR A 170 5.47 9.95 2.78
N ALA A 171 4.45 9.15 3.14
CA ALA A 171 4.35 8.47 4.43
C ALA A 171 5.57 7.57 4.70
N VAL A 172 6.08 6.89 3.68
CA VAL A 172 7.30 6.06 3.79
C VAL A 172 8.51 6.88 4.22
N ARG A 173 8.69 8.06 3.61
CA ARG A 173 9.81 8.96 3.93
C ARG A 173 9.67 9.46 5.37
N TYR A 174 8.48 9.91 5.76
CA TYR A 174 8.24 10.37 7.13
C TYR A 174 8.47 9.28 8.19
N ARG A 175 8.10 8.02 7.91
CA ARG A 175 8.40 6.89 8.82
C ARG A 175 9.90 6.66 9.00
N TRP A 176 10.66 6.69 7.90
CA TRP A 176 12.12 6.54 7.98
C TRP A 176 12.77 7.71 8.72
N THR A 177 12.33 8.93 8.44
CA THR A 177 12.81 10.12 9.18
C THR A 177 12.47 10.01 10.66
N ALA A 178 11.25 9.58 11.02
CA ALA A 178 10.85 9.35 12.42
C ALA A 178 11.74 8.31 13.10
N LEU A 179 12.03 7.19 12.42
CA LEU A 179 12.91 6.15 12.94
C LEU A 179 14.33 6.68 13.21
N VAL A 180 14.90 7.43 12.25
CA VAL A 180 16.25 8.01 12.39
C VAL A 180 16.30 9.01 13.55
N VAL A 181 15.31 9.91 13.63
CA VAL A 181 15.21 10.89 14.72
C VAL A 181 15.03 10.19 16.06
N TRP A 182 14.23 9.12 16.11
CA TRP A 182 14.00 8.33 17.31
C TRP A 182 15.28 7.62 17.77
N LEU A 183 15.96 6.92 16.85
CA LEU A 183 17.24 6.26 17.14
C LEU A 183 18.29 7.26 17.62
N GLY A 184 18.37 8.44 17.00
CA GLY A 184 19.28 9.50 17.41
C GLY A 184 19.05 9.93 18.86
N GLY A 185 17.79 10.23 19.23
CA GLY A 185 17.48 10.63 20.61
C GLY A 185 17.65 9.52 21.64
N VAL A 186 17.33 8.26 21.29
CA VAL A 186 17.62 7.10 22.15
C VAL A 186 19.12 6.96 22.39
N LEU A 187 19.94 7.09 21.33
CA LEU A 187 21.40 7.04 21.45
C LEU A 187 21.91 8.16 22.36
N THR A 188 21.39 9.38 22.22
CA THR A 188 21.72 10.51 23.09
C THR A 188 21.34 10.23 24.55
N LEU A 189 20.15 9.70 24.83
CA LEU A 189 19.73 9.34 26.19
C LEU A 189 20.62 8.24 26.79
N CYS A 190 20.92 7.20 26.02
CA CYS A 190 21.81 6.13 26.46
C CYS A 190 23.24 6.64 26.71
N SER A 191 23.70 7.66 25.98
CA SER A 191 25.04 8.24 26.17
C SER A 191 25.21 8.88 27.56
N VAL A 192 24.12 9.38 28.16
CA VAL A 192 24.12 9.97 29.52
C VAL A 192 24.54 8.94 30.57
N ALA A 193 24.21 7.65 30.37
CA ALA A 193 24.59 6.58 31.29
C ALA A 193 26.12 6.33 31.34
N VAL A 194 26.85 6.81 30.33
CA VAL A 194 28.31 6.67 30.22
C VAL A 194 29.03 7.96 30.66
N VAL A 195 28.28 9.05 30.93
CA VAL A 195 28.87 10.31 31.38
C VAL A 195 29.33 10.19 32.84
N PRO A 196 30.57 10.57 33.17
CA PRO A 196 31.05 10.55 34.55
C PRO A 196 30.18 11.40 35.48
N ARG A 197 29.83 10.85 36.65
CA ARG A 197 29.06 11.56 37.70
C ARG A 197 29.56 12.97 38.05
N PRO A 198 30.87 13.26 38.17
CA PRO A 198 31.32 14.63 38.47
C PRO A 198 30.94 15.63 37.37
N VAL A 199 30.84 15.19 36.11
CA VAL A 199 30.39 16.03 35.00
C VAL A 199 28.89 16.32 35.10
N LEU A 200 28.09 15.34 35.51
CA LEU A 200 26.64 15.50 35.71
C LEU A 200 26.31 16.45 36.87
N HIS A 201 27.09 16.42 37.95
CA HIS A 201 26.92 17.32 39.10
C HIS A 201 27.36 18.77 38.80
N GLY A 202 28.19 18.98 37.78
CA GLY A 202 28.59 20.32 37.32
C GLY A 202 27.57 21.03 36.44
N ILE A 203 26.44 20.39 36.11
CA ILE A 203 25.42 20.94 35.22
C ILE A 203 24.56 21.96 35.98
N GLY A 204 24.62 23.22 35.57
CA GLY A 204 23.80 24.30 36.12
C GLY A 204 22.33 24.22 35.69
N LEU A 205 21.45 24.94 36.40
CA LEU A 205 20.00 24.96 36.13
C LEU A 205 19.67 25.35 34.67
N ALA A 206 20.35 26.36 34.11
CA ALA A 206 20.14 26.79 32.73
C ALA A 206 20.48 25.69 31.71
N GLN A 207 21.51 24.89 31.99
CA GLN A 207 21.89 23.77 31.14
C GLN A 207 20.87 22.62 31.24
N TRP A 208 20.34 22.34 32.43
CA TRP A 208 19.24 21.39 32.62
C TRP A 208 17.97 21.81 31.87
N LEU A 209 17.60 23.09 31.92
CA LEU A 209 16.48 23.63 31.15
C LEU A 209 16.71 23.51 29.64
N GLY A 210 17.94 23.74 29.16
CA GLY A 210 18.32 23.52 27.77
C GLY A 210 18.17 22.05 27.34
N LEU A 211 18.62 21.10 28.17
CA LEU A 211 18.45 19.66 27.91
C LEU A 211 16.96 19.26 27.87
N LEU A 212 16.16 19.77 28.80
CA LEU A 212 14.71 19.53 28.83
C LEU A 212 14.03 20.10 27.58
N ALA A 213 14.37 21.33 27.16
CA ALA A 213 13.85 21.93 25.94
C ALA A 213 14.22 21.12 24.70
N CYS A 214 15.46 20.66 24.58
CA CYS A 214 15.89 19.76 23.50
C CYS A 214 15.11 18.44 23.48
N PHE A 215 14.86 17.84 24.66
CA PHE A 215 14.06 16.63 24.77
C PHE A 215 12.61 16.86 24.32
N VAL A 216 11.98 17.96 24.75
CA VAL A 216 10.62 18.32 24.33
C VAL A 216 10.55 18.55 22.83
N LEU A 217 11.49 19.31 22.25
CA LEU A 217 11.56 19.54 20.80
C LEU A 217 11.72 18.24 20.01
N TRP A 218 12.54 17.31 20.52
CA TRP A 218 12.69 15.98 19.94
C TRP A 218 11.37 15.19 19.97
N GLN A 219 10.65 15.18 21.08
CA GLN A 219 9.33 14.54 21.19
C GLN A 219 8.29 15.16 20.25
N VAL A 220 8.25 16.49 20.15
CA VAL A 220 7.35 17.21 19.23
C VAL A 220 7.67 16.88 17.78
N ALA A 221 8.96 16.85 17.41
CA ALA A 221 9.38 16.47 16.06
C ALA A 221 8.98 15.03 15.71
N LEU A 222 9.14 14.09 16.66
CA LEU A 222 8.69 12.71 16.48
C LEU A 222 7.18 12.62 16.29
N ALA A 223 6.39 13.26 17.17
CA ALA A 223 4.94 13.28 17.05
C ALA A 223 4.51 13.83 15.69
N TRP A 224 5.07 14.97 15.27
CA TRP A 224 4.79 15.59 13.97
C TRP A 224 5.12 14.66 12.80
N LEU A 225 6.27 13.99 12.81
CA LEU A 225 6.65 13.03 11.78
C LEU A 225 5.71 11.81 11.75
N VAL A 226 5.27 11.32 12.90
CA VAL A 226 4.31 10.21 13.01
C VAL A 226 2.94 10.62 12.46
N PHE A 227 2.44 11.81 12.80
CA PHE A 227 1.20 12.35 12.23
C PHE A 227 1.27 12.49 10.71
N ARG A 228 2.40 12.96 10.16
CA ARG A 228 2.63 13.04 8.71
C ARG A 228 2.81 11.67 8.03
N ALA A 229 3.17 10.64 8.80
CA ALA A 229 3.30 9.27 8.35
C ALA A 229 1.99 8.47 8.42
N ALA A 230 0.98 8.97 9.14
CA ALA A 230 -0.35 8.38 9.18
C ALA A 230 -1.11 8.72 7.88
N PRO A 231 -1.83 7.76 7.28
CA PRO A 231 -2.76 8.10 6.21
C PRO A 231 -3.83 9.07 6.76
N PRO A 232 -4.31 10.03 5.96
CA PRO A 232 -5.32 10.97 6.43
C PRO A 232 -6.58 10.23 6.92
N PRO A 233 -7.23 10.71 8.00
CA PRO A 233 -8.46 10.12 8.51
C PRO A 233 -9.53 10.20 7.41
N GLY A 234 -9.87 9.03 6.86
CA GLY A 234 -10.72 8.88 5.66
C GLY A 234 -10.30 7.75 4.72
N GLN A 235 -9.06 7.25 4.83
CA GLN A 235 -8.53 6.14 4.02
C GLN A 235 -8.53 4.77 4.73
N ALA A 236 -9.23 4.63 5.86
CA ALA A 236 -9.49 3.30 6.40
C ALA A 236 -10.51 2.61 5.47
N PRO A 237 -10.24 1.41 4.94
CA PRO A 237 -11.30 0.62 4.32
C PRO A 237 -12.35 0.35 5.41
N ARG A 238 -13.52 0.98 5.27
CA ARG A 238 -14.74 0.47 5.88
C ARG A 238 -15.19 -0.74 5.08
#